data_AF-A0A413VS86-F1
#
_entry.id   AF-A0A413VS86-F1
#
_cell.length_a   1.000
_cell.length_b   1.000
_cell.length_c   1.000
_cell.angle_alpha   90.00
_cell.angle_beta   90.00
_cell.angle_gamma   90.00
#
_symmetry.space_group_name_H-M   'P 1'
#
loop_
_entity.id
_entity.type
_entity.pdbx_description
1 polymer ?
#
loop_
_entity_poly.entity_id
_entity_poly.type
_entity_poly.pdbx_seq_one_letter_code
_entity_poly.pdbx_strand_id
1 'polypeptide(L)'
;MGGVVAELDDNPETSFLDGMWNGAKMSLMTSGLSAIGTAAQYSLDNKINVLTGVSDQNQQIQQTAMQLGLRSAQQGVKQEIVDMYYEQMRNGTFSDKSGAAGFYHKGTRTITDGNHRINAAIKYYLSTGNDKFISSLLNNGNFIINNPINYGYKSYKFPVIR
;
A
#
# COMPACT_ATOMS: atom_id res chain seq x y z
N MET A 1 -19.85 18.20 31.42
CA MET A 1 -19.75 17.06 30.50
C MET A 1 -19.94 17.59 29.08
N GLY A 2 -18.86 17.85 28.36
CA GLY A 2 -18.91 18.29 26.96
C GLY A 2 -18.64 17.09 26.07
N GLY A 3 -19.69 16.50 25.51
CA GLY A 3 -19.56 15.39 24.57
C GLY A 3 -18.93 15.88 23.28
N VAL A 4 -17.78 15.31 22.93
CA VAL A 4 -17.18 15.45 21.61
C VAL A 4 -18.11 14.75 20.63
N VAL A 5 -18.81 15.51 19.81
CA VAL A 5 -19.53 14.96 18.67
C VAL A 5 -18.48 14.45 17.69
N ALA A 6 -18.34 13.13 17.59
CA ALA A 6 -17.68 12.52 16.46
C ALA A 6 -18.56 12.83 15.25
N GLU A 7 -18.06 13.67 14.35
CA GLU A 7 -18.61 13.79 13.00
C GLU A 7 -18.54 12.40 12.37
N LEU A 8 -19.67 11.70 12.35
CA LEU A 8 -19.84 10.46 11.62
C LEU A 8 -19.76 10.84 10.13
N ASP A 9 -18.62 10.51 9.52
CA ASP A 9 -18.44 10.53 8.07
C ASP A 9 -19.37 9.47 7.47
N ASP A 10 -20.54 9.90 6.99
CA ASP A 10 -21.64 9.09 6.45
C ASP A 10 -21.32 8.40 5.11
N ASN A 11 -20.05 8.15 4.81
CA ASN A 11 -19.65 7.33 3.67
C ASN A 11 -19.44 5.87 4.11
N PRO A 12 -20.36 4.94 3.79
CA PRO A 12 -20.26 3.54 4.21
C PRO A 12 -19.02 2.84 3.63
N GLU A 13 -18.43 3.39 2.57
CA GLU A 13 -17.19 2.86 1.98
C GLU A 13 -15.93 3.27 2.75
N THR A 14 -15.90 4.46 3.39
CA THR A 14 -14.74 4.89 4.20
C THR A 14 -14.67 4.08 5.49
N SER A 15 -15.82 3.86 6.15
CA SER A 15 -15.92 3.04 7.36
C SER A 15 -15.58 1.57 7.14
N PHE A 16 -15.96 0.98 5.99
CA PHE A 16 -15.61 -0.41 5.66
C PHE A 16 -14.10 -0.55 5.38
N LEU A 17 -13.54 0.37 4.60
CA LEU A 17 -12.11 0.37 4.28
C LEU A 17 -11.26 0.65 5.53
N ASP A 18 -11.69 1.56 6.40
CA ASP A 18 -11.03 1.84 7.69
C ASP A 18 -11.14 0.66 8.65
N GLY A 19 -12.28 -0.04 8.70
CA GLY A 19 -12.45 -1.25 9.48
C GLY A 19 -11.55 -2.39 9.00
N MET A 20 -11.44 -2.59 7.68
CA MET A 20 -10.56 -3.58 7.08
C MET A 20 -9.08 -3.22 7.28
N TRP A 21 -8.74 -1.94 7.16
CA TRP A 21 -7.38 -1.41 7.35
C TRP A 21 -6.92 -1.53 8.80
N ASN A 22 -7.76 -1.13 9.75
CA ASN A 22 -7.48 -1.30 11.18
C ASN A 22 -7.42 -2.78 11.57
N GLY A 23 -8.27 -3.64 10.99
CA GLY A 23 -8.22 -5.08 11.21
C GLY A 23 -6.92 -5.73 10.70
N ALA A 24 -6.48 -5.38 9.49
CA ALA A 24 -5.24 -5.89 8.90
C ALA A 24 -4.00 -5.40 9.67
N LYS A 25 -3.96 -4.12 10.08
CA LYS A 25 -2.87 -3.58 10.91
C LYS A 25 -2.81 -4.23 12.28
N MET A 26 -3.95 -4.39 12.95
CA MET A 26 -4.01 -5.06 14.26
C MET A 26 -3.56 -6.51 14.14
N SER A 27 -3.96 -7.20 13.06
CA SER A 27 -3.46 -8.53 12.76
C SER A 27 -1.94 -8.51 12.59
N LEU A 28 -1.36 -7.56 11.84
CA LEU A 28 0.07 -7.49 11.59
C LEU A 28 0.89 -7.11 12.84
N MET A 29 0.44 -6.12 13.62
CA MET A 29 1.10 -5.64 14.85
C MET A 29 1.04 -6.68 15.97
N THR A 30 -0.10 -7.36 16.14
CA THR A 30 -0.22 -8.48 17.10
C THR A 30 0.65 -9.66 16.68
N SER A 31 0.97 -9.75 15.38
CA SER A 31 1.85 -10.78 14.83
C SER A 31 3.34 -10.47 14.96
N GLY A 32 3.75 -9.43 15.68
CA GLY A 32 5.15 -8.97 15.78
C GLY A 32 6.19 -10.01 16.25
N LEU A 33 5.75 -11.17 16.78
CA LEU A 33 6.62 -12.34 17.02
C LEU A 33 6.06 -13.67 16.44
N SER A 34 4.88 -13.67 15.83
CA SER A 34 4.23 -14.86 15.24
C SER A 34 4.13 -14.81 13.71
N ALA A 35 4.45 -13.69 13.06
CA ALA A 35 4.48 -13.57 11.59
C ALA A 35 5.59 -14.42 10.94
N ILE A 36 6.64 -14.77 11.70
CA ILE A 36 7.62 -15.78 11.24
C ILE A 36 6.94 -17.15 11.11
N GLY A 37 5.94 -17.46 11.96
CA GLY A 37 5.20 -18.72 11.91
C GLY A 37 4.38 -18.89 10.64
N THR A 38 3.60 -17.88 10.23
CA THR A 38 2.79 -17.95 8.99
C THR A 38 3.62 -17.78 7.72
N ALA A 39 4.66 -16.96 7.73
CA ALA A 39 5.57 -16.84 6.59
C ALA A 39 6.44 -18.11 6.42
N ALA A 40 6.87 -18.76 7.51
CA ALA A 40 7.59 -20.03 7.45
C ALA A 40 6.67 -21.19 7.03
N GLN A 41 5.44 -21.26 7.56
CA GLN A 41 4.46 -22.28 7.17
C GLN A 41 4.10 -22.16 5.68
N TYR A 42 3.92 -20.94 5.17
CA TYR A 42 3.58 -20.69 3.76
C TYR A 42 4.77 -20.89 2.80
N SER A 43 6.00 -20.64 3.25
CA SER A 43 7.23 -20.90 2.47
C SER A 43 7.49 -22.40 2.30
N LEU A 44 7.15 -23.20 3.32
CA LEU A 44 7.23 -24.66 3.29
C LEU A 44 6.19 -25.27 2.33
N ASP A 45 4.96 -24.74 2.31
CA ASP A 45 3.88 -25.25 1.46
C ASP A 45 4.04 -24.92 -0.04
N ASN A 46 4.77 -23.84 -0.38
CA ASN A 46 4.92 -23.36 -1.76
C ASN A 46 6.32 -23.49 -2.37
N LYS A 47 7.26 -24.19 -1.72
CA LYS A 47 8.65 -24.40 -2.21
C LYS A 47 9.35 -23.09 -2.61
N ILE A 48 9.17 -22.02 -1.84
CA ILE A 48 9.75 -20.71 -2.16
C ILE A 48 11.19 -20.64 -1.65
N ASN A 49 12.12 -20.36 -2.56
CA ASN A 49 13.56 -20.37 -2.30
C ASN A 49 14.00 -19.10 -1.57
N VAL A 50 14.21 -19.22 -0.25
CA VAL A 50 14.62 -18.18 0.71
C VAL A 50 15.99 -17.53 0.42
N LEU A 51 16.65 -17.92 -0.67
CA LEU A 51 18.05 -17.59 -0.97
C LEU A 51 18.24 -16.36 -1.88
N THR A 52 17.17 -15.64 -2.27
CA THR A 52 17.28 -14.54 -3.26
C THR A 52 16.84 -13.15 -2.78
N GLY A 53 16.09 -13.01 -1.68
CA GLY A 53 15.78 -11.75 -0.98
C GLY A 53 14.94 -10.70 -1.74
N VAL A 54 15.23 -10.44 -3.02
CA VAL A 54 14.57 -9.45 -3.89
C VAL A 54 13.26 -9.99 -4.46
N SER A 55 13.20 -11.30 -4.77
CA SER A 55 11.98 -12.01 -5.14
C SER A 55 10.90 -11.85 -4.07
N ASP A 56 11.29 -12.08 -2.82
CA ASP A 56 10.36 -12.14 -1.69
C ASP A 56 9.83 -10.75 -1.34
N GLN A 57 10.68 -9.73 -1.37
CA GLN A 57 10.27 -8.34 -1.13
C GLN A 57 9.28 -7.86 -2.21
N ASN A 58 9.55 -8.12 -3.49
CA ASN A 58 8.64 -7.75 -4.57
C ASN A 58 7.28 -8.46 -4.45
N GLN A 59 7.27 -9.73 -4.04
CA GLN A 59 6.04 -10.47 -3.79
C GLN A 59 5.28 -9.87 -2.59
N GLN A 60 5.95 -9.57 -1.49
CA GLN A 60 5.34 -8.94 -0.32
C GLN A 60 4.74 -7.56 -0.64
N ILE A 61 5.42 -6.76 -1.47
CA ILE A 61 4.89 -5.47 -1.92
C ILE A 61 3.61 -5.67 -2.75
N GLN A 62 3.59 -6.62 -3.70
CA GLN A 62 2.37 -6.89 -4.48
C GLN A 62 1.23 -7.41 -3.61
N GLN A 63 1.51 -8.31 -2.66
CA GLN A 63 0.50 -8.86 -1.76
C GLN A 63 -0.08 -7.77 -0.85
N THR A 64 0.78 -6.95 -0.26
CA THR A 64 0.36 -5.80 0.54
C THR A 64 -0.52 -4.89 -0.29
N ALA A 65 -0.04 -4.44 -1.47
CA ALA A 65 -0.80 -3.59 -2.37
C ALA A 65 -2.17 -4.19 -2.73
N MET A 66 -2.25 -5.50 -2.99
CA MET A 66 -3.51 -6.20 -3.26
C MET A 66 -4.46 -6.15 -2.06
N GLN A 67 -3.97 -6.39 -0.84
CA GLN A 67 -4.77 -6.26 0.39
C GLN A 67 -5.28 -4.84 0.61
N LEU A 68 -4.55 -3.84 0.11
CA LEU A 68 -4.92 -2.41 0.21
C LEU A 68 -5.86 -1.96 -0.91
N GLY A 69 -6.27 -2.86 -1.80
CA GLY A 69 -7.06 -2.53 -2.98
C GLY A 69 -6.30 -1.69 -4.00
N LEU A 70 -4.97 -1.79 -4.05
CA LEU A 70 -4.12 -0.98 -4.94
C LEU A 70 -3.78 -1.74 -6.22
N ARG A 71 -3.95 -1.03 -7.34
CA ARG A 71 -3.55 -1.43 -8.69
C ARG A 71 -2.79 -0.30 -9.34
N SER A 72 -2.29 -0.51 -10.56
CA SER A 72 -1.54 0.52 -11.26
C SER A 72 -1.87 0.60 -12.73
N ALA A 73 -1.77 1.80 -13.28
CA ALA A 73 -1.73 2.01 -14.72
C ALA A 73 -0.34 1.76 -15.34
N GLN A 74 0.69 1.54 -14.53
CA GLN A 74 2.06 1.26 -14.94
C GLN A 74 2.42 -0.20 -14.65
N GLN A 75 3.33 -0.79 -15.43
CA GLN A 75 3.72 -2.20 -15.28
C GLN A 75 4.99 -2.41 -14.44
N GLY A 76 5.73 -1.34 -14.15
CA GLY A 76 6.99 -1.40 -13.43
C GLY A 76 7.35 -0.05 -12.82
N VAL A 77 8.25 -0.11 -11.85
CA VAL A 77 8.88 1.05 -11.21
C VAL A 77 10.40 0.87 -11.23
N LYS A 78 11.13 1.97 -11.21
CA LYS A 78 12.60 1.96 -11.21
C LYS A 78 13.15 1.83 -9.79
N GLN A 79 14.15 0.97 -9.60
CA GLN A 79 14.74 0.72 -8.29
C GLN A 79 15.29 1.99 -7.66
N GLU A 80 16.07 2.77 -8.41
CA GLU A 80 16.75 3.95 -7.89
C GLU A 80 15.79 5.02 -7.37
N ILE A 81 14.60 5.14 -7.97
CA ILE A 81 13.57 6.09 -7.55
C ILE A 81 12.84 5.59 -6.30
N VAL A 82 12.56 4.28 -6.24
CA VAL A 82 11.95 3.67 -5.04
C VAL A 82 12.90 3.80 -3.85
N ASP A 83 14.17 3.48 -4.03
CA ASP A 83 15.18 3.54 -2.97
C ASP A 83 15.41 4.98 -2.50
N MET A 84 15.45 5.95 -3.41
CA MET A 84 15.49 7.38 -3.06
C MET A 84 14.34 7.79 -2.14
N TYR A 85 13.09 7.45 -2.50
CA TYR A 85 11.93 7.80 -1.66
C TYR A 85 11.92 7.05 -0.33
N TYR A 86 12.34 5.79 -0.32
CA TYR A 86 12.44 4.98 0.89
C TYR A 86 13.43 5.60 1.88
N GLU A 87 14.61 6.03 1.42
CA GLU A 87 15.59 6.70 2.28
C GLU A 87 15.09 8.06 2.78
N GLN A 88 14.37 8.83 1.93
CA GLN A 88 13.70 10.05 2.38
C GLN A 88 12.66 9.79 3.48
N MET A 89 11.94 8.67 3.42
CA MET A 89 10.98 8.29 4.47
C MET A 89 11.69 7.90 5.77
N ARG A 90 12.81 7.17 5.66
CA ARG A 90 13.61 6.76 6.82
C ARG A 90 14.28 7.91 7.54
N ASN A 91 14.81 8.88 6.80
CA ASN A 91 15.51 10.04 7.37
C ASN A 91 14.57 11.22 7.69
N GLY A 92 13.26 11.09 7.43
CA GLY A 92 12.25 12.10 7.73
C GLY A 92 12.20 13.29 6.77
N THR A 93 12.86 13.21 5.61
CA THR A 93 12.87 14.30 4.61
C THR A 93 11.80 14.13 3.52
N PHE A 94 11.10 13.00 3.49
CA PHE A 94 10.02 12.76 2.55
C PHE A 94 8.85 13.74 2.77
N SER A 95 8.41 14.39 1.69
CA SER A 95 7.21 15.23 1.69
C SER A 95 6.02 14.46 1.15
N ASP A 96 5.03 14.24 2.00
CA ASP A 96 3.75 13.61 1.66
C ASP A 96 2.63 14.62 1.39
N LYS A 97 2.97 15.92 1.27
CA LYS A 97 2.01 17.00 0.96
C LYS A 97 1.27 16.78 -0.36
N SER A 98 1.96 16.20 -1.35
CA SER A 98 1.35 15.78 -2.61
C SER A 98 1.15 14.26 -2.58
N GLY A 99 -0.11 13.83 -2.58
CA GLY A 99 -0.45 12.42 -2.61
C GLY A 99 -0.20 11.75 -3.96
N ALA A 100 -0.70 10.52 -4.09
CA ALA A 100 -0.79 9.81 -5.35
C ALA A 100 -1.99 10.31 -6.17
N ALA A 101 -2.08 9.92 -7.44
CA ALA A 101 -3.25 10.21 -8.25
C ALA A 101 -3.70 8.98 -9.01
N GLY A 102 -4.99 8.97 -9.37
CA GLY A 102 -5.55 7.91 -10.18
C GLY A 102 -7.05 7.83 -10.13
N PHE A 103 -7.54 6.59 -10.11
CA PHE A 103 -8.97 6.29 -10.14
C PHE A 103 -9.36 5.45 -8.94
N TYR A 104 -10.54 5.69 -8.39
CA TYR A 104 -11.18 4.81 -7.42
C TYR A 104 -12.44 4.21 -8.03
N HIS A 105 -12.52 2.89 -8.05
CA HIS A 105 -13.67 2.16 -8.58
C HIS A 105 -13.88 0.86 -7.81
N LYS A 106 -15.06 0.68 -7.20
CA LYS A 106 -15.47 -0.57 -6.51
C LYS A 106 -14.42 -1.05 -5.49
N GLY A 107 -14.02 -0.19 -4.56
CA GLY A 107 -13.02 -0.53 -3.54
C GLY A 107 -11.58 -0.63 -4.03
N THR A 108 -11.31 -0.36 -5.30
CA THR A 108 -9.96 -0.46 -5.89
C THR A 108 -9.44 0.91 -6.32
N ARG A 109 -8.23 1.27 -5.87
CA ARG A 109 -7.48 2.44 -6.36
C ARG A 109 -6.50 2.02 -7.46
N THR A 110 -6.71 2.47 -8.70
CA THR A 110 -5.75 2.32 -9.79
C THR A 110 -4.85 3.56 -9.84
N ILE A 111 -3.59 3.40 -9.46
CA ILE A 111 -2.60 4.47 -9.35
C ILE A 111 -2.04 4.81 -10.75
N THR A 112 -2.25 6.05 -11.20
CA THR A 112 -1.69 6.58 -12.46
C THR A 112 -0.43 7.39 -12.22
N ASP A 113 -0.36 8.10 -11.09
CA ASP A 113 0.82 8.81 -10.62
C ASP A 113 1.08 8.50 -9.13
N GLY A 114 2.35 8.47 -8.74
CA GLY A 114 2.78 8.14 -7.39
C GLY A 114 3.16 6.68 -7.17
N ASN A 115 3.26 5.86 -8.24
CA ASN A 115 3.62 4.44 -8.14
C ASN A 115 4.93 4.19 -7.38
N HIS A 116 6.00 4.94 -7.67
CA HIS A 116 7.28 4.82 -6.96
C HIS A 116 7.15 5.19 -5.47
N ARG A 117 6.41 6.26 -5.16
CA ARG A 117 6.20 6.76 -3.79
C ARG A 117 5.40 5.75 -2.96
N ILE A 118 4.32 5.20 -3.52
CA ILE A 118 3.54 4.16 -2.84
C ILE A 118 4.36 2.87 -2.70
N ASN A 119 5.14 2.48 -3.70
CA ASN A 119 6.02 1.31 -3.58
C ASN A 119 7.04 1.48 -2.44
N ALA A 120 7.71 2.65 -2.38
CA ALA A 120 8.61 3.00 -1.29
C ALA A 120 7.91 3.03 0.08
N ALA A 121 6.67 3.54 0.14
CA ALA A 121 5.88 3.56 1.37
C ALA A 121 5.49 2.14 1.85
N ILE A 122 5.16 1.23 0.92
CA ILE A 122 4.93 -0.18 1.25
C ILE A 122 6.23 -0.83 1.73
N LYS A 123 7.36 -0.55 1.09
CA LYS A 123 8.68 -1.01 1.54
C LYS A 123 9.00 -0.52 2.95
N TYR A 124 8.68 0.73 3.28
CA TYR A 124 8.80 1.31 4.63
C TYR A 124 7.88 0.64 5.65
N TYR A 125 6.61 0.41 5.29
CA TYR A 125 5.68 -0.31 6.15
C TYR A 125 6.16 -1.73 6.45
N LEU A 126 6.63 -2.47 5.44
CA LEU A 126 7.15 -3.83 5.63
C LEU A 126 8.39 -3.87 6.53
N SER A 127 9.22 -2.82 6.54
CA SER A 127 10.42 -2.76 7.37
C SER A 127 10.19 -2.22 8.78
N THR A 128 9.12 -1.45 9.02
CA THR A 128 8.90 -0.73 10.29
C THR A 128 7.56 -1.02 10.97
N GLY A 129 6.61 -1.61 10.25
CA GLY A 129 5.21 -1.72 10.69
C GLY A 129 4.42 -0.40 10.65
N ASN A 130 5.03 0.70 10.19
CA ASN A 130 4.41 2.02 10.17
C ASN A 130 3.88 2.38 8.78
N ASP A 131 2.56 2.47 8.64
CA ASP A 131 1.89 2.76 7.37
C ASP A 131 1.68 4.26 7.07
N LYS A 132 2.19 5.16 7.92
CA LYS A 132 1.94 6.61 7.82
C LYS A 132 2.04 7.13 6.39
N PHE A 133 3.11 6.78 5.68
CA PHE A 133 3.33 7.28 4.32
C PHE A 133 2.35 6.69 3.30
N ILE A 134 1.89 5.44 3.48
CA ILE A 134 0.84 4.87 2.63
C ILE A 134 -0.45 5.65 2.86
N SER A 135 -0.84 5.80 4.13
CA SER A 135 -2.05 6.53 4.53
C SER A 135 -2.03 7.98 4.02
N SER A 136 -0.94 8.71 4.24
CA SER A 136 -0.79 10.09 3.76
C SER A 136 -0.86 10.19 2.23
N LEU A 137 -0.18 9.30 1.49
CA LEU A 137 -0.17 9.35 0.02
C LEU A 137 -1.55 9.05 -0.59
N LEU A 138 -2.34 8.18 0.04
CA LEU A 138 -3.69 7.87 -0.40
C LEU A 138 -4.70 8.95 0.03
N ASN A 139 -4.56 9.52 1.23
CA ASN A 139 -5.50 10.51 1.75
C ASN A 139 -5.29 11.90 1.13
N ASN A 140 -4.03 12.27 0.86
CA ASN A 140 -3.69 13.52 0.17
C ASN A 140 -3.76 13.38 -1.36
N GLY A 141 -4.20 12.21 -1.85
CA GLY A 141 -4.20 11.88 -3.26
C GLY A 141 -5.44 12.35 -4.00
N ASN A 142 -5.32 12.53 -5.32
CA ASN A 142 -6.44 12.91 -6.18
C ASN A 142 -6.96 11.68 -6.94
N PHE A 143 -8.14 11.19 -6.55
CA PHE A 143 -8.75 10.00 -7.14
C PHE A 143 -10.08 10.32 -7.81
N ILE A 144 -10.14 10.12 -9.12
CA ILE A 144 -11.38 10.25 -9.89
C ILE A 144 -12.25 9.01 -9.60
N ILE A 145 -13.49 9.22 -9.15
CA ILE A 145 -14.45 8.13 -8.88
C ILE A 145 -15.05 7.66 -10.21
N ASN A 146 -14.34 6.79 -10.93
CA ASN A 146 -14.78 6.23 -12.19
C ASN A 146 -13.95 4.99 -12.56
N ASN A 147 -14.42 4.19 -13.51
CA ASN A 147 -13.65 3.10 -14.06
C ASN A 147 -12.50 3.67 -14.93
N PRO A 148 -11.22 3.34 -14.65
CA PRO A 148 -10.07 3.85 -15.42
C PRO A 148 -10.15 3.57 -16.93
N ILE A 149 -10.84 2.50 -17.34
CA ILE A 149 -10.97 2.14 -18.76
C ILE A 149 -11.72 3.22 -19.57
N ASN A 150 -12.64 3.96 -18.93
CA ASN A 150 -13.41 5.05 -19.55
C ASN A 150 -12.52 6.24 -19.94
N TYR A 151 -11.28 6.27 -19.43
CA TYR A 151 -10.28 7.31 -19.69
C TYR A 151 -9.06 6.74 -20.43
N GLY A 152 -9.16 5.52 -20.98
CA GLY A 152 -8.08 4.87 -21.72
C GLY A 152 -6.98 4.25 -20.85
N TYR A 153 -7.15 4.19 -19.52
CA TYR A 153 -6.19 3.56 -18.62
C TYR A 153 -6.46 2.07 -18.45
N LYS A 154 -5.40 1.26 -18.55
CA LYS A 154 -5.42 -0.15 -18.16
C LYS A 154 -5.10 -0.27 -16.67
N SER A 155 -5.59 -1.34 -16.03
CA SER A 155 -5.34 -1.60 -14.60
C SER A 155 -4.59 -2.92 -14.41
N TYR A 156 -3.29 -2.82 -14.14
CA TYR A 156 -2.38 -3.94 -13.90
C TYR A 156 -2.25 -4.24 -12.40
N LYS A 157 -1.58 -5.35 -12.07
CA LYS A 157 -1.08 -5.58 -10.70
C LYS A 157 -0.18 -4.42 -10.29
N PHE A 158 -0.15 -4.09 -9.01
CA PHE A 158 0.71 -3.02 -8.51
C PHE A 158 2.18 -3.30 -8.87
N PRO A 159 2.92 -2.30 -9.40
CA PRO A 159 4.21 -2.53 -10.02
C PRO A 159 5.27 -2.82 -8.97
N VAL A 160 6.17 -3.71 -9.35
CA VAL A 160 7.41 -4.01 -8.63
C VAL A 160 8.61 -3.47 -9.39
N ILE A 161 9.75 -3.47 -8.71
CA ILE A 161 11.03 -3.07 -9.28
C ILE A 161 11.34 -3.97 -10.48
N ARG A 162 11.70 -3.35 -11.60
CA ARG A 162 12.15 -4.01 -12.84
C ARG A 162 13.46 -3.41 -13.32
#